data_AF-A0A976D097-F1
#
_entry.id   AF-A0A976D097-F1
#
_cell.length_a   1.000
_cell.length_b   1.000
_cell.length_c   1.000
_cell.angle_alpha   90.00
_cell.angle_beta   90.00
_cell.angle_gamma   90.00
#
_symmetry.space_group_name_H-M   'P 1'
#
loop_
_entity.id
_entity.type
_entity.pdbx_description
1 polymer ?
#
loop_
_entity_poly.entity_id
_entity_poly.type
_entity_poly.pdbx_seq_one_letter_code
_entity_poly.pdbx_strand_id
1 'polypeptide(L)' 'MTEQDIILGCRQQDPIAQRHLFDQHAGKMMGVCMRYAQDLMEAEDMLQDAFIKVFQYIGQF' A
#
# COMPACT_ATOMS: atom_id res chain seq x y z
N MET A 1 8.69 12.12 8.18
CA MET A 1 7.23 12.12 8.39
C MET A 1 6.91 11.18 9.53
N THR A 2 6.03 11.58 10.44
CA THR A 2 5.50 10.65 11.45
C THR A 2 4.42 9.77 10.83
N GLU A 3 4.07 8.67 11.48
CA GLU A 3 2.99 7.77 11.03
C GLU A 3 1.65 8.51 10.91
N GLN A 4 1.37 9.40 11.85
CA GLN A 4 0.16 10.23 11.84
C GLN A 4 0.12 11.17 10.63
N ASP A 5 1.26 11.78 10.26
CA ASP A 5 1.34 12.64 9.07
C ASP A 5 1.07 11.85 7.79
N ILE A 6 1.59 10.62 7.69
CA ILE A 6 1.39 9.74 6.53
C ILE A 6 -0.10 9.42 6.39
N ILE A 7 -0.76 9.02 7.48
CA ILE A 7 -2.18 8.66 7.47
C ILE A 7 -3.02 9.87 7.07
N LEU A 8 -2.76 11.04 7.67
CA LEU A 8 -3.47 12.28 7.34
C LEU A 8 -3.28 12.70 5.87
N GLY A 9 -2.06 12.55 5.34
CA GLY A 9 -1.76 12.81 3.94
C GLY A 9 -2.46 11.81 3.00
N CYS A 10 -2.43 10.51 3.33
CA CYS A 10 -3.12 9.49 2.54
C CYS A 10 -4.63 9.71 2.50
N ARG A 11 -5.24 10.15 3.62
CA ARG A 11 -6.66 10.53 3.68
C ARG A 11 -7.01 11.71 2.77
N GLN A 12 -6.04 12.58 2.50
CA GLN A 12 -6.16 13.72 1.58
C GLN A 12 -5.75 13.37 0.14
N GLN A 13 -5.48 12.09 -0.15
CA GLN A 13 -4.96 11.62 -1.44
C GLN A 13 -3.63 12.29 -1.84
N ASP A 14 -2.80 12.67 -0.86
CA ASP A 14 -1.47 13.22 -1.12
C ASP A 14 -0.54 12.13 -1.71
N PRO A 15 -0.04 12.30 -2.96
CA PRO A 15 0.86 11.34 -3.59
C PRO A 15 2.15 11.10 -2.82
N ILE A 16 2.66 12.10 -2.10
CA ILE A 16 3.90 11.98 -1.32
C ILE A 16 3.68 11.04 -0.13
N ALA A 17 2.56 11.21 0.58
CA ALA A 17 2.18 10.35 1.69
C ALA A 17 1.88 8.92 1.24
N GLN A 18 1.14 8.75 0.14
CA GLN A 18 0.87 7.44 -0.44
C GLN A 18 2.15 6.72 -0.86
N ARG A 19 3.09 7.44 -1.50
CA ARG A 19 4.39 6.90 -1.86
C ARG A 19 5.18 6.45 -0.63
N HIS A 20 5.19 7.27 0.41
CA HIS A 20 5.91 6.94 1.63
C HIS A 20 5.33 5.71 2.34
N LEU A 21 4.00 5.59 2.41
CA LEU A 21 3.33 4.39 2.94
C LEU A 21 3.67 3.15 2.09
N PHE A 22 3.63 3.29 0.77
CA PHE A 22 3.98 2.21 -0.16
C PHE A 22 5.42 1.75 0.07
N ASP A 23 6.40 2.65 0.04
CA ASP A 23 7.81 2.31 0.17
C ASP A 23 8.12 1.61 1.51
N GLN A 24 7.41 1.95 2.59
CA GLN A 24 7.58 1.31 3.90
C GLN A 24 7.00 -0.11 3.97
N HIS A 25 5.89 -0.38 3.29
CA HIS A 25 5.12 -1.62 3.48
C HIS A 25 5.14 -2.58 2.27
N ALA A 26 5.49 -2.09 1.08
CA ALA A 26 5.43 -2.87 -0.16
C ALA A 26 6.25 -4.15 -0.10
N GLY A 27 7.47 -4.13 0.46
CA GLY A 27 8.30 -5.33 0.56
C GLY A 27 7.66 -6.44 1.42
N LYS A 28 7.04 -6.08 2.55
CA LYS A 28 6.35 -7.06 3.41
C LYS A 28 5.07 -7.58 2.75
N MET A 29 4.30 -6.69 2.13
CA MET A 29 3.06 -7.06 1.45
C MET A 29 3.35 -7.92 0.21
N MET A 30 4.41 -7.63 -0.54
CA MET A 30 4.88 -8.47 -1.65
C MET A 30 5.20 -9.89 -1.17
N GLY A 31 5.88 -10.03 -0.02
CA GLY A 31 6.13 -11.35 0.59
C GLY A 31 4.84 -12.10 1.00
N VAL A 32 3.72 -11.40 1.17
CA VAL A 32 2.39 -12.02 1.36
C VAL A 32 1.77 -12.36 0.00
N CYS A 33 1.77 -11.45 -0.98
CA CYS A 33 1.26 -11.70 -2.32
C CYS A 33 1.92 -12.93 -2.97
N MET A 34 3.26 -13.02 -2.88
CA MET A 34 4.06 -14.14 -3.39
C MET A 34 3.71 -15.50 -2.79
N ARG A 35 3.03 -15.55 -1.62
CA ARG A 35 2.57 -16.83 -1.05
C ARG A 35 1.32 -17.38 -1.73
N TYR A 36 0.58 -16.52 -2.42
CA TYR A 36 -0.71 -16.84 -3.03
C TYR A 36 -0.71 -16.71 -4.55
N ALA A 37 0.23 -15.93 -5.11
CA ALA A 37 0.44 -15.80 -6.55
C ALA A 37 1.18 -17.01 -7.15
N GLN A 38 0.92 -17.28 -8.42
CA GLN A 38 1.60 -18.30 -9.23
C GLN A 38 2.98 -17.84 -9.71
N ASP A 39 3.14 -16.55 -9.96
CA ASP A 39 4.38 -15.94 -10.38
C ASP A 39 4.54 -14.49 -9.85
N LEU A 40 5.66 -13.87 -10.19
CA LEU A 40 5.97 -12.50 -9.76
C LEU A 40 5.00 -11.47 -10.35
N MET A 41 4.54 -11.67 -11.59
CA MET A 41 3.65 -10.72 -12.25
C MET A 41 2.28 -10.70 -11.57
N GLU A 42 1.71 -11.87 -11.26
CA GLU A 42 0.48 -11.96 -10.49
C GLU A 42 0.65 -11.37 -9.09
N ALA A 43 1.81 -11.58 -8.44
CA ALA A 43 2.07 -10.99 -7.13
C ALA A 43 2.15 -9.45 -7.18
N GLU A 44 2.73 -8.89 -8.24
CA GLU A 44 2.80 -7.44 -8.49
C GLU A 44 1.41 -6.85 -8.72
N ASP A 45 0.55 -7.52 -9.50
CA ASP A 45 -0.84 -7.10 -9.72
C ASP A 45 -1.65 -7.14 -8.41
N MET A 46 -1.53 -8.23 -7.64
CA MET A 46 -2.16 -8.35 -6.32
C MET A 46 -1.71 -7.24 -5.36
N LEU A 47 -0.42 -6.90 -5.38
CA LEU A 47 0.15 -5.83 -4.57
C LEU A 47 -0.44 -4.47 -4.95
N GLN A 48 -0.53 -4.19 -6.25
CA GLN A 48 -1.12 -2.93 -6.74
C GLN A 48 -2.58 -2.80 -6.30
N ASP A 49 -3.41 -3.82 -6.51
CA ASP A 49 -4.81 -3.84 -6.10
C ASP A 49 -5.00 -3.68 -4.59
N ALA A 50 -4.11 -4.31 -3.80
CA ALA A 50 -4.13 -4.20 -2.35
C ALA A 50 -3.86 -2.75 -1.90
N PHE A 51 -2.85 -2.09 -2.47
CA PHE A 51 -2.54 -0.70 -2.11
C PHE A 51 -3.62 0.29 -2.58
N ILE A 52 -4.26 0.06 -3.73
CA ILE A 52 -5.43 0.85 -4.16
C ILE A 52 -6.52 0.78 -3.09
N LYS A 53 -6.84 -0.43 -2.60
CA LYS A 53 -7.84 -0.63 -1.53
C LYS A 53 -7.40 0.04 -0.24
N VAL A 54 -6.13 -0.09 0.17
CA VAL A 54 -5.62 0.58 1.36
C VAL A 54 -5.84 2.09 1.26
N PHE A 55 -5.43 2.74 0.17
CA PHE A 55 -5.61 4.19 0.03
C PHE A 55 -7.08 4.62 -0.05
N GLN A 56 -7.96 3.77 -0.60
CA GLN A 56 -9.40 4.04 -0.63
C GLN A 56 -10.02 3.99 0.77
N TYR A 57 -9.55 3.08 1.64
CA TYR A 57 -10.20 2.79 2.92
C TYR A 57 -9.43 3.26 4.16
N ILE A 58 -8.24 3.83 4.01
CA ILE A 58 -7.38 4.28 5.13
C ILE A 58 -8.02 5.34 6.03
N GLY A 59 -9.05 6.04 5.56
CA GLY A 59 -9.80 7.04 6.34
C GLY A 59 -11.04 6.51 7.06
N GLN A 60 -11.35 5.22 6.94
CA GLN A 60 -12.54 4.60 7.56
C GLN A 60 -12.29 4.02 8.96
N PHE A 61 -11.03 3.96 9.39
CA PHE A 61 -10.59 3.47 10.69
C PHE A 61 -9.79 4.57 11.41
#